data_AF-A0A2V8JZW6-F1
#
_entry.id   AF-A0A2V8JZW6-F1
#
_cell.length_a   1.000
_cell.length_b   1.000
_cell.length_c   1.000
_cell.angle_alpha   90.00
_cell.angle_beta   90.00
_cell.angle_gamma   90.00
#
_symmetry.space_group_name_H-M   'P 1'
#
loop_
_entity.id
_entity.type
_entity.pdbx_description
1 polymer ?
#
loop_
_entity_poly.entity_id
_entity_poly.type
_entity_poly.pdbx_seq_one_letter_code
_entity_poly.pdbx_strand_id
1 'polypeptide(L)'
;MTYISTGEIGLADIVAEMDKRVHGGQMVRLIEQSSDAGQGQGLFENLHGMESASDFADHLKQMSRTYYGTPIREFLRIITGDRERVERRLCQLRGQYVSMFGGDVGEVVRVGRVFALEAAVGEFCIQAGVLPWREGSALSALQVCFERWLDQRGTTGSLDDELAVRHIRGFIEAHPDRFQWHQNESKEGASFKPSDIKRNSDIERQARVPVRDRVGFRRHIGNGEHEFWFLPESFKSICSSRGFSPDAVAQALKSRGFLTTERDHNAVKRALPDHSKPIRVYVVNSRILGD
;
A
#
# COMPACT_ATOMS: atom_id res chain seq x y z
N MET A 1 -20.70 2.44 -16.74
CA MET A 1 -19.84 2.71 -17.90
C MET A 1 -18.44 2.32 -17.48
N THR A 2 -17.91 1.24 -18.04
CA THR A 2 -16.54 0.79 -17.78
C THR A 2 -15.67 1.38 -18.88
N TYR A 3 -14.54 1.97 -18.50
CA TYR A 3 -13.57 2.50 -19.44
C TYR A 3 -12.26 1.76 -19.24
N ILE A 4 -11.57 1.48 -20.34
CA ILE A 4 -10.23 0.93 -20.34
C ILE A 4 -9.31 2.05 -20.84
N SER A 5 -8.22 2.28 -20.11
CA SER A 5 -7.19 3.24 -20.46
C SER A 5 -5.83 2.55 -20.36
N THR A 6 -4.86 3.04 -21.13
CA THR A 6 -3.47 2.58 -21.12
C THR A 6 -2.56 3.79 -20.98
N GLY A 7 -1.54 3.71 -20.13
CA GLY A 7 -0.57 4.77 -19.92
C GLY A 7 0.71 4.24 -19.28
N GLU A 8 1.80 4.99 -19.43
CA GLU A 8 3.10 4.66 -18.83
C GLU A 8 3.14 4.99 -17.33
N ILE A 9 2.32 5.95 -16.91
CA ILE A 9 2.30 6.49 -15.55
C ILE A 9 0.94 6.18 -14.94
N GLY A 10 0.94 5.60 -13.73
CA GLY A 10 -0.29 5.30 -12.98
C GLY A 10 -0.97 6.55 -12.42
N LEU A 11 -2.24 6.43 -12.06
CA LEU A 11 -3.01 7.52 -11.44
C LEU A 11 -2.39 7.98 -10.12
N ALA A 12 -1.86 7.04 -9.34
CA ALA A 12 -1.17 7.37 -8.09
C ALA A 12 0.02 8.30 -8.33
N ASP A 13 0.80 8.03 -9.37
CA ASP A 13 1.98 8.82 -9.73
C ASP A 13 1.60 10.17 -10.32
N ILE A 14 0.61 10.22 -11.23
CA ILE A 14 0.08 11.49 -11.78
C ILE A 14 -0.42 12.41 -10.65
N VAL A 15 -1.12 11.86 -9.67
CA VAL A 15 -1.62 12.65 -8.54
C VAL A 15 -0.50 13.06 -7.60
N ALA A 16 0.52 12.21 -7.43
CA ALA A 16 1.71 12.53 -6.66
C ALA A 16 2.53 13.68 -7.29
N GLU A 17 2.62 13.77 -8.62
CA GLU A 17 3.25 14.89 -9.34
C GLU A 17 2.56 16.24 -9.05
N MET A 18 1.28 16.22 -8.65
CA MET A 18 0.52 17.42 -8.28
C MET A 18 0.61 17.74 -6.78
N ASP A 19 1.54 17.12 -6.05
CA ASP A 19 1.64 17.17 -4.57
C ASP A 19 0.33 16.79 -3.86
N LYS A 20 -0.50 15.99 -4.53
CA LYS A 20 -1.76 15.49 -4.00
C LYS A 20 -1.63 14.01 -3.67
N ARG A 21 -2.60 13.53 -2.90
CA ARG A 21 -2.67 12.14 -2.46
C ARG A 21 -3.92 11.47 -3.02
N VAL A 22 -3.74 10.26 -3.52
CA VAL A 22 -4.85 9.35 -3.83
C VAL A 22 -5.21 8.58 -2.56
N HIS A 23 -6.51 8.48 -2.28
CA HIS A 23 -7.03 7.67 -1.20
C HIS A 23 -7.28 6.24 -1.70
N GLY A 24 -7.07 5.23 -0.87
CA GLY A 24 -7.29 3.83 -1.26
C GLY A 24 -8.71 3.57 -1.80
N GLY A 25 -9.72 4.23 -1.22
CA GLY A 25 -11.11 4.19 -1.71
C GLY A 25 -11.32 4.74 -3.14
N GLN A 26 -10.41 5.59 -3.64
CA GLN A 26 -10.42 6.06 -5.04
C GLN A 26 -9.73 5.05 -5.95
N MET A 27 -8.61 4.46 -5.51
CA MET A 27 -7.87 3.46 -6.29
C MET A 27 -8.68 2.20 -6.54
N VAL A 28 -9.54 1.76 -5.61
CA VAL A 28 -10.39 0.58 -5.85
C VAL A 28 -11.48 0.77 -6.92
N ARG A 29 -11.68 2.01 -7.41
CA ARG A 29 -12.59 2.30 -8.53
C ARG A 29 -11.89 2.27 -9.89
N LEU A 30 -10.57 2.31 -9.88
CA LEU A 30 -9.68 2.28 -11.05
C LEU A 30 -8.64 1.20 -10.80
N ILE A 31 -8.97 -0.02 -11.19
CA ILE A 31 -8.08 -1.17 -11.03
C ILE A 31 -6.96 -1.02 -12.06
N GLU A 32 -5.77 -0.66 -11.58
CA GLU A 32 -4.57 -0.57 -12.41
C GLU A 32 -3.87 -1.92 -12.45
N GLN A 33 -3.50 -2.35 -13.66
CA GLN A 33 -2.83 -3.63 -13.87
C GLN A 33 -1.59 -3.38 -14.71
N SER A 34 -0.41 -3.78 -14.20
CA SER A 34 0.78 -3.83 -15.05
C SER A 34 0.53 -4.68 -16.27
N SER A 35 0.90 -4.15 -17.44
CA SER A 35 0.78 -4.84 -18.71
C SER A 35 1.84 -5.92 -18.90
N ASP A 36 2.89 -6.00 -18.08
CA ASP A 36 3.91 -7.03 -18.25
C ASP A 36 3.43 -8.40 -17.75
N ALA A 37 3.43 -9.38 -18.65
CA ALA A 37 3.13 -10.78 -18.40
C ALA A 37 4.22 -11.51 -17.59
N GLY A 38 5.39 -10.90 -17.39
CA GLY A 38 6.51 -11.48 -16.62
C GLY A 38 7.23 -12.60 -17.35
N GLN A 39 6.99 -12.75 -18.66
CA GLN A 39 7.59 -13.78 -19.52
C GLN A 39 8.66 -13.20 -20.47
N GLY A 40 9.07 -11.95 -20.27
CA GLY A 40 10.03 -11.26 -21.15
C GLY A 40 9.47 -10.93 -22.53
N GLN A 41 8.14 -11.03 -22.72
CA GLN A 41 7.43 -10.81 -23.98
C GLN A 41 6.41 -9.66 -23.89
N GLY A 42 6.59 -8.75 -22.93
CA GLY A 42 5.65 -7.66 -22.68
C GLY A 42 4.29 -8.19 -22.24
N LEU A 43 3.22 -7.84 -22.96
CA LEU A 43 1.84 -8.23 -22.63
C LEU A 43 1.53 -9.73 -22.73
N PHE A 44 2.37 -10.49 -23.42
CA PHE A 44 2.02 -11.85 -23.82
C PHE A 44 2.73 -12.90 -22.99
N GLU A 45 1.98 -13.92 -22.59
CA GLU A 45 2.52 -15.16 -21.99
C GLU A 45 2.84 -16.22 -23.06
N ASN A 46 2.23 -16.07 -24.24
CA ASN A 46 2.36 -16.99 -25.36
C ASN A 46 2.17 -16.23 -26.69
N LEU A 47 3.06 -16.46 -27.65
CA LEU A 47 3.01 -15.83 -28.98
C LEU A 47 2.23 -16.65 -30.02
N HIS A 48 1.70 -17.81 -29.63
CA HIS A 48 0.89 -18.70 -30.47
C HIS A 48 1.55 -19.06 -31.82
N GLY A 49 2.88 -19.25 -31.79
CA GLY A 49 3.67 -19.63 -32.96
C GLY A 49 4.20 -18.46 -33.80
N MET A 50 3.99 -17.21 -33.37
CA MET A 50 4.61 -16.04 -34.01
C MET A 50 6.06 -15.81 -33.54
N GLU A 51 6.84 -15.16 -34.38
CA GLU A 51 8.30 -15.00 -34.21
C GLU A 51 8.66 -14.02 -33.08
N SER A 52 7.85 -12.97 -32.87
CA SER A 52 8.07 -11.98 -31.82
C SER A 52 6.78 -11.44 -31.20
N ALA A 53 6.91 -10.81 -30.03
CA ALA A 53 5.81 -10.10 -29.37
C ALA A 53 5.27 -8.94 -30.22
N SER A 54 6.14 -8.28 -31.00
CA SER A 54 5.72 -7.21 -31.91
C SER A 54 4.85 -7.77 -33.04
N ASP A 55 5.27 -8.88 -33.66
CA ASP A 55 4.52 -9.51 -34.74
C ASP A 55 3.15 -9.99 -34.25
N PHE A 56 3.10 -10.54 -33.03
CA PHE A 56 1.85 -10.96 -32.42
C PHE A 56 0.92 -9.78 -32.11
N ALA A 57 1.44 -8.68 -31.58
CA ALA A 57 0.67 -7.46 -31.36
C ALA A 57 0.10 -6.88 -32.67
N ASP A 58 0.91 -6.80 -33.71
CA ASP A 58 0.50 -6.29 -35.02
C ASP A 58 -0.55 -7.19 -35.68
N HIS A 59 -0.39 -8.51 -35.55
CA HIS A 59 -1.39 -9.47 -36.01
C HIS A 59 -2.73 -9.28 -35.27
N LEU A 60 -2.74 -9.22 -33.94
CA LEU A 60 -3.96 -8.98 -33.15
C LEU A 60 -4.63 -7.65 -33.52
N LYS A 61 -3.84 -6.60 -33.75
CA LYS A 61 -4.32 -5.29 -34.19
C LYS A 61 -4.96 -5.34 -35.58
N GLN A 62 -4.38 -6.10 -36.51
CA GLN A 62 -4.97 -6.29 -37.83
C GLN A 62 -6.27 -7.10 -37.74
N MET A 63 -6.26 -8.21 -37.00
CA MET A 63 -7.43 -9.09 -36.88
C MET A 63 -8.60 -8.41 -36.16
N SER A 64 -8.34 -7.63 -35.10
CA SER A 64 -9.38 -6.88 -34.39
C SER A 64 -10.01 -5.75 -35.22
N ARG A 65 -9.33 -5.23 -36.24
CA ARG A 65 -9.91 -4.28 -37.20
C ARG A 65 -10.83 -4.96 -38.22
N THR A 66 -10.54 -6.22 -38.57
CA THR A 66 -11.33 -7.00 -39.52
C THR A 66 -12.52 -7.69 -38.84
N TYR A 67 -12.28 -8.28 -37.68
CA TYR A 67 -13.24 -9.08 -36.92
C TYR A 67 -13.46 -8.44 -35.55
N TYR A 68 -14.62 -7.80 -35.37
CA TYR A 68 -14.98 -7.15 -34.11
C TYR A 68 -16.48 -7.29 -33.81
N GLY A 69 -16.83 -7.15 -32.53
CA GLY A 69 -18.21 -7.13 -32.07
C GLY A 69 -18.91 -8.49 -32.03
N THR A 70 -18.31 -9.57 -32.55
CA THR A 70 -18.93 -10.90 -32.57
C THR A 70 -19.32 -11.41 -31.18
N PRO A 71 -18.41 -11.44 -30.17
CA PRO A 71 -18.77 -11.98 -28.85
C PRO A 71 -19.85 -11.17 -28.14
N ILE A 72 -19.75 -9.83 -28.18
CA ILE A 72 -20.71 -8.96 -27.49
C ILE A 72 -22.11 -9.03 -28.11
N ARG A 73 -22.23 -9.16 -29.44
CA ARG A 73 -23.54 -9.30 -30.11
C ARG A 73 -24.23 -10.61 -29.72
N GLU A 74 -23.48 -11.71 -29.68
CA GLU A 74 -24.03 -13.00 -29.27
C GLU A 74 -24.41 -13.02 -27.79
N PHE A 75 -23.56 -12.43 -26.93
CA PHE A 75 -23.87 -12.27 -25.51
C PHE A 75 -25.15 -11.44 -25.29
N LEU A 76 -25.32 -10.34 -26.02
CA LEU A 76 -26.54 -9.53 -25.98
C LEU A 76 -27.77 -10.32 -26.43
N ARG A 77 -27.67 -11.14 -27.48
CA ARG A 77 -28.75 -12.02 -27.92
C ARG A 77 -29.17 -12.99 -26.81
N ILE A 78 -28.21 -13.58 -26.11
CA ILE A 78 -28.46 -14.51 -24.99
C ILE A 78 -29.13 -13.78 -23.82
N ILE A 79 -28.59 -12.63 -23.38
CA ILE A 79 -29.13 -11.86 -22.25
C ILE A 79 -30.55 -11.37 -22.55
N THR A 80 -30.80 -10.87 -23.75
CA THR A 80 -32.12 -10.33 -24.12
C THR A 80 -33.16 -11.42 -24.35
N GLY A 81 -32.74 -12.66 -24.62
CA GLY A 81 -33.64 -13.81 -24.77
C GLY A 81 -34.22 -14.33 -23.45
N ASP A 82 -33.45 -14.34 -22.35
CA ASP A 82 -33.90 -14.77 -21.02
C ASP A 82 -33.02 -14.15 -19.92
N ARG A 83 -33.27 -12.87 -19.64
CA ARG A 83 -32.47 -12.08 -18.71
C ARG A 83 -32.44 -12.69 -17.31
N GLU A 84 -33.56 -13.17 -16.80
CA GLU A 84 -33.64 -13.70 -15.44
C GLU A 84 -32.80 -14.96 -15.27
N ARG A 85 -32.82 -15.87 -16.25
CA ARG A 85 -31.99 -17.07 -16.22
C ARG A 85 -30.51 -16.71 -16.23
N VAL A 86 -30.10 -15.75 -17.06
CA VAL A 86 -28.71 -15.29 -17.11
C VAL A 86 -28.29 -14.65 -15.79
N GLU A 87 -29.11 -13.76 -15.24
CA GLU A 87 -28.83 -13.12 -13.93
C GLU A 87 -28.72 -14.16 -12.80
N ARG A 88 -29.63 -15.14 -12.73
CA ARG A 88 -29.54 -16.24 -11.74
C ARG A 88 -28.22 -17.01 -11.88
N ARG A 89 -27.82 -17.35 -13.12
CA ARG A 89 -26.58 -18.09 -13.37
C ARG A 89 -25.34 -17.28 -13.00
N LEU A 90 -25.28 -16.00 -13.38
CA LEU A 90 -24.17 -15.11 -13.03
C LEU A 90 -24.06 -14.89 -11.52
N CYS A 91 -25.19 -14.74 -10.82
CA CYS A 91 -25.21 -14.66 -9.36
C CYS A 91 -24.66 -15.92 -8.69
N GLN A 92 -25.01 -17.10 -9.21
CA GLN A 92 -24.49 -18.38 -8.73
C GLN A 92 -22.98 -18.49 -8.93
N LEU A 93 -22.49 -18.23 -10.15
CA LEU A 93 -21.06 -18.29 -10.48
C LEU A 93 -20.25 -17.28 -9.65
N ARG A 94 -20.71 -16.03 -9.56
CA ARG A 94 -20.07 -15.01 -8.73
C ARG A 94 -20.00 -15.43 -7.26
N GLY A 95 -21.06 -16.06 -6.74
CA GLY A 95 -21.09 -16.59 -5.37
C GLY A 95 -20.06 -17.71 -5.13
N GLN A 96 -19.78 -18.53 -6.16
CA GLN A 96 -18.76 -19.57 -6.09
C GLN A 96 -17.34 -18.99 -6.14
N TYR A 97 -17.13 -17.89 -6.86
CA TYR A 97 -15.80 -17.35 -7.11
C TYR A 97 -15.37 -16.27 -6.12
N VAL A 98 -16.30 -15.61 -5.42
CA VAL A 98 -15.96 -14.47 -4.55
C VAL A 98 -14.92 -14.80 -3.47
N SER A 99 -14.88 -16.03 -2.96
CA SER A 99 -13.89 -16.45 -1.97
C SER A 99 -12.48 -16.63 -2.54
N MET A 100 -12.36 -16.77 -3.87
CA MET A 100 -11.08 -16.88 -4.58
C MET A 100 -10.42 -15.50 -4.79
N PHE A 101 -11.20 -14.43 -4.68
CA PHE A 101 -10.77 -13.04 -4.87
C PHE A 101 -10.94 -12.26 -3.56
N GLY A 102 -10.24 -12.72 -2.51
CA GLY A 102 -10.47 -12.27 -1.13
C GLY A 102 -9.36 -11.41 -0.55
N GLY A 103 -9.70 -10.73 0.55
CA GLY A 103 -8.76 -10.07 1.45
C GLY A 103 -9.51 -9.50 2.66
N ASP A 104 -8.76 -9.15 3.70
CA ASP A 104 -9.37 -8.79 5.00
C ASP A 104 -9.83 -7.33 5.08
N VAL A 105 -9.41 -6.50 4.12
CA VAL A 105 -9.71 -5.07 4.10
C VAL A 105 -10.77 -4.75 3.05
N GLY A 106 -11.70 -3.86 3.40
CA GLY A 106 -12.85 -3.51 2.57
C GLY A 106 -12.49 -3.01 1.16
N GLU A 107 -11.30 -2.45 0.97
CA GLU A 107 -10.75 -2.08 -0.34
C GLU A 107 -10.51 -3.32 -1.23
N VAL A 108 -9.78 -4.30 -0.71
CA VAL A 108 -9.49 -5.57 -1.39
C VAL A 108 -10.77 -6.34 -1.66
N VAL A 109 -11.69 -6.40 -0.68
CA VAL A 109 -13.00 -7.05 -0.86
C VAL A 109 -13.81 -6.43 -2.00
N ARG A 110 -13.76 -5.11 -2.18
CA ARG A 110 -14.47 -4.42 -3.27
C ARG A 110 -13.89 -4.79 -4.63
N VAL A 111 -12.58 -4.77 -4.77
CA VAL A 111 -11.90 -5.14 -6.02
C VAL A 111 -12.14 -6.62 -6.33
N GLY A 112 -12.00 -7.49 -5.34
CA GLY A 112 -12.25 -8.91 -5.49
C GLY A 112 -13.67 -9.26 -5.96
N ARG A 113 -14.68 -8.49 -5.55
CA ARG A 113 -16.06 -8.63 -6.07
C ARG A 113 -16.18 -8.28 -7.56
N VAL A 114 -15.36 -7.36 -8.07
CA VAL A 114 -15.31 -7.03 -9.49
C VAL A 114 -14.67 -8.18 -10.26
N PHE A 115 -13.50 -8.66 -9.84
CA PHE A 115 -12.84 -9.82 -10.44
C PHE A 115 -13.72 -11.07 -10.43
N ALA A 116 -14.42 -11.34 -9.32
CA ALA A 116 -15.36 -12.46 -9.23
C ALA A 116 -16.53 -12.32 -10.22
N LEU A 117 -17.01 -11.10 -10.47
CA LEU A 117 -18.05 -10.85 -11.46
C LEU A 117 -17.51 -11.05 -12.89
N GLU A 118 -16.32 -10.54 -13.20
CA GLU A 118 -15.69 -10.70 -14.51
C GLU A 118 -15.40 -12.18 -14.81
N ALA A 119 -14.93 -12.94 -13.82
CA ALA A 119 -14.73 -14.38 -13.92
C ALA A 119 -16.05 -15.11 -14.18
N ALA A 120 -17.10 -14.76 -13.43
CA ALA A 120 -18.44 -15.33 -13.63
C ALA A 120 -18.99 -15.06 -15.04
N VAL A 121 -18.80 -13.85 -15.57
CA VAL A 121 -19.23 -13.50 -16.94
C VAL A 121 -18.40 -14.24 -17.98
N GLY A 122 -17.07 -14.31 -17.80
CA GLY A 122 -16.20 -15.06 -18.70
C GLY A 122 -16.55 -16.54 -18.77
N GLU A 123 -16.70 -17.21 -17.62
CA GLU A 123 -17.08 -18.62 -17.56
C GLU A 123 -18.49 -18.87 -18.09
N PHE A 124 -19.43 -17.96 -17.84
CA PHE A 124 -20.75 -18.03 -18.46
C PHE A 124 -20.68 -17.97 -20.00
N CYS A 125 -19.89 -17.03 -20.54
CA CYS A 125 -19.71 -16.88 -21.98
C CYS A 125 -19.03 -18.10 -22.61
N ILE A 126 -18.10 -18.76 -21.91
CA ILE A 126 -17.51 -20.03 -22.33
C ILE A 126 -18.57 -21.13 -22.37
N GLN A 127 -19.33 -21.32 -21.27
CA GLN A 127 -20.39 -22.34 -21.19
C GLN A 127 -21.50 -22.13 -22.23
N ALA A 128 -21.80 -20.88 -22.59
CA ALA A 128 -22.79 -20.54 -23.59
C ALA A 128 -22.27 -20.58 -25.04
N GLY A 129 -20.98 -20.92 -25.25
CA GLY A 129 -20.36 -21.00 -26.58
C GLY A 129 -20.06 -19.64 -27.23
N VAL A 130 -20.12 -18.55 -26.46
CA VAL A 130 -19.76 -17.20 -26.92
C VAL A 130 -18.25 -17.06 -27.08
N LEU A 131 -17.49 -17.66 -26.16
CA LEU A 131 -16.03 -17.65 -26.16
C LEU A 131 -15.52 -19.06 -26.46
N PRO A 132 -14.60 -19.24 -27.42
CA PRO A 132 -14.07 -20.54 -27.80
C PRO A 132 -12.92 -21.00 -26.87
N TRP A 133 -13.00 -20.65 -25.59
CA TRP A 133 -11.98 -20.99 -24.60
C TRP A 133 -12.35 -22.25 -23.84
N ARG A 134 -11.36 -22.84 -23.16
CA ARG A 134 -11.60 -23.99 -22.29
C ARG A 134 -12.31 -23.53 -21.02
N GLU A 135 -13.20 -24.37 -20.49
CA GLU A 135 -13.82 -24.13 -19.18
C GLU A 135 -12.75 -23.95 -18.09
N GLY A 136 -12.93 -22.93 -17.24
CA GLY A 136 -11.99 -22.52 -16.20
C GLY A 136 -10.92 -21.52 -16.65
N SER A 137 -10.79 -21.23 -17.95
CA SER A 137 -9.78 -20.30 -18.45
C SER A 137 -9.98 -18.85 -17.98
N ALA A 138 -11.23 -18.37 -17.92
CA ALA A 138 -11.49 -17.00 -17.51
C ALA A 138 -11.26 -16.82 -16.01
N LEU A 139 -11.68 -17.81 -15.20
CA LEU A 139 -11.43 -17.82 -13.76
C LEU A 139 -9.93 -17.81 -13.46
N SER A 140 -9.17 -18.72 -14.09
CA SER A 140 -7.72 -18.84 -13.85
C SER A 140 -6.96 -17.59 -14.27
N ALA A 141 -7.28 -17.00 -15.43
CA ALA A 141 -6.63 -15.77 -15.88
C ALA A 141 -6.88 -14.60 -14.92
N LEU A 142 -8.12 -14.45 -14.43
CA LEU A 142 -8.45 -13.38 -13.49
C LEU A 142 -7.84 -13.59 -12.10
N GLN A 143 -7.62 -14.84 -11.66
CA GLN A 143 -6.86 -15.12 -10.43
C GLN A 143 -5.44 -14.58 -10.54
N VAL A 144 -4.75 -14.86 -11.66
CA VAL A 144 -3.39 -14.33 -11.91
C VAL A 144 -3.39 -12.81 -11.92
N CYS A 145 -4.36 -12.18 -12.59
CA CYS A 145 -4.46 -10.72 -12.62
C CYS A 145 -4.71 -10.14 -11.21
N PHE A 146 -5.61 -10.74 -10.44
CA PHE A 146 -5.93 -10.28 -9.08
C PHE A 146 -4.73 -10.40 -8.13
N GLU A 147 -4.00 -11.51 -8.18
CA GLU A 147 -2.77 -11.72 -7.41
C GLU A 147 -1.72 -10.66 -7.76
N ARG A 148 -1.50 -10.41 -9.05
CA ARG A 148 -0.57 -9.36 -9.51
C ARG A 148 -1.02 -7.96 -9.08
N TRP A 149 -2.32 -7.69 -9.10
CA TRP A 149 -2.87 -6.43 -8.60
C TRP A 149 -2.62 -6.27 -7.09
N LEU A 150 -2.81 -7.34 -6.31
CA LEU A 150 -2.51 -7.35 -4.87
C LEU A 150 -1.02 -7.11 -4.60
N ASP A 151 -0.14 -7.74 -5.39
CA ASP A 151 1.31 -7.55 -5.28
C ASP A 151 1.72 -6.11 -5.59
N GLN A 152 1.17 -5.53 -6.67
CA GLN A 152 1.42 -4.12 -7.06
C GLN A 152 0.91 -3.15 -6.00
N ARG A 153 -0.23 -3.45 -5.37
CA ARG A 153 -0.76 -2.68 -4.25
C ARG A 153 0.20 -2.68 -3.06
N GLY A 154 1.05 -3.70 -2.92
CA GLY A 154 2.14 -3.79 -1.94
C GLY A 154 1.69 -3.96 -0.49
N THR A 155 0.39 -4.16 -0.25
CA THR A 155 -0.17 -4.43 1.07
C THR A 155 -1.52 -5.14 0.91
N THR A 156 -1.85 -6.03 1.85
CA THR A 156 -3.21 -6.58 2.01
C THR A 156 -4.06 -5.74 2.98
N GLY A 157 -3.42 -4.80 3.68
CA GLY A 157 -4.01 -3.89 4.66
C GLY A 157 -4.62 -2.62 4.05
N SER A 158 -5.01 -1.64 4.88
CA SER A 158 -5.43 -0.31 4.42
C SER A 158 -4.28 0.36 3.65
N LEU A 159 -4.52 0.75 2.39
CA LEU A 159 -3.52 1.46 1.60
C LEU A 159 -3.18 2.80 2.25
N ASP A 160 -4.21 3.46 2.80
CA ASP A 160 -4.05 4.75 3.45
C ASP A 160 -3.15 4.67 4.68
N ASP A 161 -3.29 3.59 5.46
CA ASP A 161 -2.45 3.37 6.63
C ASP A 161 -1.01 3.00 6.22
N GLU A 162 -0.86 2.25 5.13
CA GLU A 162 0.46 1.88 4.62
C GLU A 162 1.24 3.09 4.11
N LEU A 163 0.58 3.97 3.35
CA LEU A 163 1.16 5.22 2.90
C LEU A 163 1.50 6.14 4.08
N ALA A 164 0.68 6.17 5.13
CA ALA A 164 0.94 6.95 6.35
C ALA A 164 2.21 6.48 7.07
N VAL A 165 2.37 5.17 7.23
CA VAL A 165 3.56 4.57 7.86
C VAL A 165 4.80 4.81 7.01
N ARG A 166 4.70 4.60 5.69
CA ARG A 166 5.78 4.86 4.73
C ARG A 166 6.22 6.32 4.77
N HIS A 167 5.30 7.27 4.91
CA HIS A 167 5.61 8.68 5.03
C HIS A 167 6.45 8.99 6.27
N ILE A 168 6.07 8.45 7.44
CA ILE A 168 6.85 8.63 8.67
C ILE A 168 8.21 7.94 8.59
N ARG A 169 8.28 6.72 8.03
CA ARG A 169 9.55 6.01 7.77
C ARG A 169 10.49 6.85 6.91
N GLY A 170 10.01 7.28 5.73
CA GLY A 170 10.82 8.06 4.79
C GLY A 170 11.28 9.39 5.38
N PHE A 171 10.47 10.03 6.23
CA PHE A 171 10.90 11.22 6.95
C PHE A 171 12.08 10.94 7.90
N ILE A 172 12.02 9.84 8.66
CA ILE A 172 13.09 9.48 9.61
C ILE A 172 14.38 9.14 8.86
N GLU A 173 14.29 8.40 7.76
CA GLU A 173 15.44 8.03 6.91
C GLU A 173 16.09 9.24 6.24
N ALA A 174 15.29 10.17 5.73
CA ALA A 174 15.79 11.37 5.06
C ALA A 174 16.36 12.41 6.02
N HIS A 175 15.88 12.44 7.28
CA HIS A 175 16.21 13.48 8.24
C HIS A 175 16.56 12.97 9.65
N PRO A 176 17.48 11.98 9.79
CA PRO A 176 17.85 11.45 11.10
C PRO A 176 18.57 12.50 11.97
N ASP A 177 19.20 13.50 11.35
CA ASP A 177 19.90 14.61 11.99
C ASP A 177 18.96 15.58 12.70
N ARG A 178 17.68 15.65 12.29
CA ARG A 178 16.67 16.53 12.92
C ARG A 178 16.17 16.01 14.28
N PHE A 179 16.68 14.85 14.73
CA PHE A 179 16.41 14.28 16.05
C PHE A 179 17.64 14.41 16.96
N GLN A 180 17.51 15.21 18.03
CA GLN A 180 18.58 15.38 19.00
C GLN A 180 18.69 14.16 19.92
N TRP A 181 19.90 13.72 20.22
CA TRP A 181 20.09 12.65 21.21
C TRP A 181 19.61 13.07 22.61
N HIS A 182 18.71 12.29 23.18
CA HIS A 182 18.31 12.38 24.58
C HIS A 182 19.20 11.47 25.43
N GLN A 183 19.86 12.02 26.44
CA GLN A 183 20.68 11.21 27.36
C GLN A 183 19.79 10.31 28.22
N ASN A 184 20.32 9.15 28.58
CA ASN A 184 19.66 8.20 29.48
C ASN A 184 19.36 8.85 30.84
N GLU A 185 18.11 8.74 31.31
CA GLU A 185 17.77 8.78 32.74
C GLU A 185 18.24 7.46 33.40
N SER A 186 19.55 7.19 33.37
CA SER A 186 20.15 6.11 34.14
C SER A 186 20.97 6.70 35.28
N LYS A 187 20.34 7.54 36.11
CA LYS A 187 20.86 7.91 37.44
C LYS A 187 19.73 8.17 38.44
N GLU A 188 18.93 7.16 38.72
CA GLU A 188 18.36 7.00 40.06
C GLU A 188 18.86 5.66 40.60
N GLY A 189 19.96 5.68 41.36
CA GLY A 189 20.35 4.55 42.22
C GLY A 189 21.76 3.96 42.12
N ALA A 190 22.60 4.33 41.14
CA ALA A 190 23.97 3.82 41.06
C ALA A 190 24.99 4.87 41.50
N SER A 191 25.64 4.64 42.65
CA SER A 191 26.80 5.40 43.12
C SER A 191 27.90 5.41 42.05
N PHE A 192 28.12 6.55 41.41
CA PHE A 192 29.13 6.72 40.36
C PHE A 192 30.55 6.64 40.96
N LYS A 193 31.40 5.75 40.42
CA LYS A 193 32.85 5.81 40.65
C LYS A 193 33.51 6.71 39.59
N PRO A 194 34.52 7.52 39.93
CA PRO A 194 35.21 8.43 39.00
C PRO A 194 35.92 7.77 37.80
N SER A 195 35.95 6.43 37.70
CA SER A 195 36.65 5.69 36.65
C SER A 195 35.86 5.48 35.36
N ASP A 196 34.53 5.71 35.34
CA ASP A 196 33.67 5.40 34.19
C ASP A 196 33.61 6.52 33.12
N ILE A 197 34.38 7.59 33.32
CA ILE A 197 34.31 8.85 32.56
C ILE A 197 34.74 8.69 31.08
N LYS A 198 35.48 7.63 30.70
CA LYS A 198 36.04 7.52 29.34
C LYS A 198 35.07 7.01 28.26
N ARG A 199 33.90 6.46 28.59
CA ARG A 199 32.93 5.97 27.58
C ARG A 199 31.79 6.96 27.25
N ASN A 200 31.64 8.04 28.03
CA ASN A 200 30.48 8.95 27.94
C ASN A 200 30.74 10.25 27.16
N SER A 201 31.99 10.57 26.80
CA SER A 201 32.35 11.90 26.28
C SER A 201 31.75 12.21 24.90
N ASP A 202 31.54 11.20 24.05
CA ASP A 202 31.07 11.43 22.68
C ASP A 202 29.56 11.61 22.61
N ILE A 203 28.81 10.90 23.45
CA ILE A 203 27.35 11.05 23.60
C ILE A 203 27.02 12.39 24.27
N GLU A 204 27.80 12.79 25.28
CA GLU A 204 27.67 14.11 25.93
C GLU A 204 27.97 15.28 24.98
N ARG A 205 28.95 15.11 24.07
CA ARG A 205 29.23 16.09 23.01
C ARG A 205 28.09 16.18 21.99
N GLN A 206 27.56 15.05 21.52
CA GLN A 206 26.49 15.04 20.51
C GLN A 206 25.15 15.58 21.05
N ALA A 207 24.84 15.38 22.33
CA ALA A 207 23.62 15.91 22.95
C ALA A 207 23.59 17.44 23.06
N ARG A 208 24.74 18.13 22.97
CA ARG A 208 24.86 19.60 23.12
C ARG A 208 25.00 20.36 21.81
N VAL A 209 25.01 19.66 20.67
CA VAL A 209 25.08 20.32 19.36
C VAL A 209 23.68 20.84 19.00
N PRO A 210 23.51 22.14 18.68
CA PRO A 210 22.25 22.67 18.19
C PRO A 210 21.81 21.92 16.93
N VAL A 211 20.63 21.31 16.97
CA VAL A 211 20.03 20.64 15.81
C VAL A 211 19.19 21.66 15.06
N ARG A 212 19.56 21.91 13.80
CA ARG A 212 18.79 22.79 12.91
C ARG A 212 17.44 22.15 12.61
N ASP A 213 16.38 22.97 12.61
CA ASP A 213 15.01 22.56 12.28
C ASP A 213 14.54 21.32 13.07
N ARG A 214 14.98 21.21 14.34
CA ARG A 214 14.75 20.04 15.20
C ARG A 214 13.27 19.68 15.29
N VAL A 215 12.95 18.42 15.01
CA VAL A 215 11.57 17.90 15.07
C VAL A 215 11.29 17.11 16.34
N GLY A 216 12.33 16.73 17.06
CA GLY A 216 12.22 15.80 18.15
C GLY A 216 13.54 15.36 18.73
N PHE A 217 13.47 14.27 19.49
CA PHE A 217 14.59 13.65 20.15
C PHE A 217 14.71 12.19 19.72
N ARG A 218 15.88 11.59 19.89
CA ARG A 218 16.08 10.15 19.75
C ARG A 218 16.78 9.58 20.97
N ARG A 219 16.41 8.36 21.36
CA ARG A 219 16.93 7.69 22.56
C ARG A 219 17.30 6.25 22.28
N HIS A 220 18.42 5.78 22.84
CA HIS A 220 18.76 4.36 22.86
C HIS A 220 17.91 3.59 23.88
N ILE A 221 17.36 2.44 23.49
CA ILE A 221 16.53 1.60 24.38
C ILE A 221 17.30 0.32 24.81
N GLY A 222 18.48 0.08 24.24
CA GLY A 222 19.26 -1.15 24.42
C GLY A 222 19.20 -2.06 23.20
N ASN A 223 20.09 -3.05 23.11
CA ASN A 223 20.15 -4.03 21.99
C ASN A 223 20.26 -3.42 20.58
N GLY A 224 20.80 -2.21 20.46
CA GLY A 224 20.90 -1.50 19.17
C GLY A 224 19.60 -0.80 18.72
N GLU A 225 18.49 -0.95 19.44
CA GLU A 225 17.23 -0.26 19.12
C GLU A 225 17.23 1.21 19.58
N HIS A 226 16.51 2.03 18.82
CA HIS A 226 16.30 3.44 19.12
C HIS A 226 14.81 3.80 19.10
N GLU A 227 14.47 4.85 19.84
CA GLU A 227 13.16 5.49 19.81
C GLU A 227 13.31 6.89 19.21
N PHE A 228 12.36 7.27 18.36
CA PHE A 228 12.21 8.61 17.81
C PHE A 228 11.02 9.29 18.48
N TRP A 229 11.27 10.39 19.18
CA TRP A 229 10.29 11.17 19.92
C TRP A 229 9.96 12.43 19.13
N PHE A 230 8.81 12.44 18.46
CA PHE A 230 8.35 13.62 17.74
C PHE A 230 7.64 14.59 18.68
N LEU A 231 7.98 15.87 18.59
CA LEU A 231 7.21 16.94 19.23
C LEU A 231 5.82 17.04 18.58
N PRO A 232 4.75 17.38 19.33
CA PRO A 232 3.39 17.37 18.81
C PRO A 232 3.18 18.21 17.54
N GLU A 233 3.65 19.45 17.53
CA GLU A 233 3.51 20.34 16.37
C GLU A 233 4.37 19.88 15.18
N SER A 234 5.57 19.37 15.44
CA SER A 234 6.43 18.79 14.41
C SER A 234 5.78 17.57 13.77
N PHE A 235 5.25 16.65 14.59
CA PHE A 235 4.53 15.47 14.11
C PHE A 235 3.32 15.88 13.26
N LYS A 236 2.52 16.84 13.74
CA LYS A 236 1.37 17.38 13.01
C LYS A 236 1.77 17.99 11.67
N SER A 237 2.81 18.82 11.66
CA SER A 237 3.34 19.45 10.45
C SER A 237 3.86 18.42 9.45
N ILE A 238 4.58 17.39 9.93
CA ILE A 238 5.10 16.31 9.08
C ILE A 238 3.94 15.51 8.49
N CYS A 239 2.93 15.14 9.28
CA CYS A 239 1.76 14.44 8.75
C CYS A 239 1.02 15.28 7.70
N SER A 240 0.81 16.57 8.00
CA SER A 240 0.02 17.46 7.16
C SER A 240 0.70 17.85 5.85
N SER A 241 2.04 17.74 5.75
CA SER A 241 2.80 18.08 4.52
C SER A 241 2.43 17.21 3.32
N ARG A 242 1.87 16.02 3.56
CA ARG A 242 1.32 15.12 2.53
C ARG A 242 -0.19 14.88 2.71
N GLY A 243 -0.86 15.78 3.44
CA GLY A 243 -2.31 15.72 3.66
C GLY A 243 -2.79 14.60 4.59
N PHE A 244 -1.91 14.02 5.43
CA PHE A 244 -2.34 13.03 6.42
C PHE A 244 -2.86 13.69 7.70
N SER A 245 -3.96 13.15 8.24
CA SER A 245 -4.39 13.47 9.61
C SER A 245 -3.41 12.87 10.63
N PRO A 246 -2.90 13.65 11.61
CA PRO A 246 -2.00 13.14 12.64
C PRO A 246 -2.60 11.97 13.43
N ASP A 247 -3.91 12.00 13.69
CA ASP A 247 -4.60 10.91 14.41
C ASP A 247 -4.63 9.63 13.59
N ALA A 248 -4.89 9.73 12.27
CA ALA A 248 -4.89 8.58 11.39
C ALA A 248 -3.50 7.94 11.28
N VAL A 249 -2.45 8.77 11.18
CA VAL A 249 -1.05 8.30 11.17
C VAL A 249 -0.71 7.62 12.50
N ALA A 250 -1.09 8.22 13.63
CA ALA A 250 -0.84 7.65 14.93
C ALA A 250 -1.54 6.29 15.11
N GLN A 251 -2.80 6.15 14.65
CA GLN A 251 -3.49 4.87 14.68
C GLN A 251 -2.84 3.83 13.75
N ALA A 252 -2.41 4.23 12.55
CA ALA A 252 -1.72 3.35 11.60
C ALA A 252 -0.38 2.83 12.14
N LEU A 253 0.37 3.68 12.86
CA LEU A 253 1.60 3.29 13.55
C LEU A 253 1.31 2.40 14.77
N LYS A 254 0.25 2.71 15.54
CA LYS A 254 -0.17 1.93 16.71
C LYS A 254 -0.60 0.51 16.33
N SER A 255 -1.43 0.37 15.29
CA SER A 255 -1.95 -0.93 14.85
C SER A 255 -0.85 -1.88 14.34
N ARG A 256 0.27 -1.32 13.84
CA ARG A 256 1.45 -2.06 13.40
C ARG A 256 2.54 -2.20 14.47
N GLY A 257 2.29 -1.72 15.69
CA GLY A 257 3.24 -1.84 16.81
C GLY A 257 4.45 -0.89 16.72
N PHE A 258 4.41 0.13 15.87
CA PHE A 258 5.50 1.12 15.75
C PHE A 258 5.37 2.30 16.70
N LEU A 259 4.18 2.56 17.24
CA LEU A 259 3.92 3.67 18.17
C LEU A 259 3.82 3.16 19.61
N THR A 260 4.63 3.72 20.51
CA THR A 260 4.44 3.52 21.95
C THR A 260 3.28 4.37 22.44
N THR A 261 2.35 3.76 23.17
CA THR A 261 1.16 4.44 23.68
C THR A 261 1.10 4.38 25.21
N GLU A 262 0.39 5.33 25.81
CA GLU A 262 0.21 5.42 27.26
C GLU A 262 -1.29 5.45 27.56
N ARG A 263 -1.81 4.35 28.11
CA ARG A 263 -3.26 4.13 28.28
C ARG A 263 -3.97 4.30 26.93
N ASP A 264 -4.98 5.17 26.87
CA ASP A 264 -5.76 5.46 25.66
C ASP A 264 -5.14 6.55 24.78
N HIS A 265 -3.97 7.09 25.15
CA HIS A 265 -3.35 8.18 24.41
C HIS A 265 -2.27 7.69 23.47
N ASN A 266 -2.30 8.23 22.24
CA ASN A 266 -1.29 8.00 21.20
C ASN A 266 0.07 8.67 21.48
N ALA A 267 0.11 9.62 22.43
CA ALA A 267 1.32 10.32 22.83
C ALA A 267 1.62 10.09 24.32
N VAL A 268 2.91 9.88 24.62
CA VAL A 268 3.42 9.48 25.93
C VAL A 268 4.10 10.66 26.61
N LYS A 269 3.99 10.79 27.94
CA LYS A 269 4.74 11.82 28.67
C LYS A 269 6.24 11.51 28.72
N ARG A 270 7.07 12.50 28.37
CA ARG A 270 8.52 12.48 28.50
C ARG A 270 9.03 13.79 29.08
N ALA A 271 10.00 13.71 29.98
CA ALA A 271 10.82 14.84 30.37
C ALA A 271 11.78 15.14 29.21
N LEU A 272 11.88 16.40 28.81
CA LEU A 272 12.76 16.85 27.73
C LEU A 272 13.69 17.95 28.27
N PRO A 273 14.95 18.05 27.82
CA PRO A 273 15.91 19.02 28.35
C PRO A 273 15.43 20.47 28.31
N ASP A 274 14.63 20.82 27.30
CA ASP A 274 14.18 22.20 27.07
C ASP A 274 12.80 22.51 27.68
N HIS A 275 12.22 21.58 28.44
CA HIS A 275 10.89 21.76 29.02
C HIS A 275 10.95 21.57 30.54
N SER A 276 10.46 22.56 31.27
CA SER A 276 10.43 22.53 32.74
C SER A 276 9.47 21.50 33.33
N LYS A 277 8.56 20.95 32.51
CA LYS A 277 7.60 19.89 32.88
C LYS A 277 7.56 18.83 31.78
N PRO A 278 7.29 17.55 32.10
CA PRO A 278 7.09 16.52 31.09
C PRO A 278 5.97 16.90 30.12
N ILE A 279 6.24 16.76 28.83
CA ILE A 279 5.27 16.99 27.76
C ILE A 279 4.91 15.68 27.07
N ARG A 280 3.78 15.65 26.36
CA ARG A 280 3.41 14.50 25.52
C ARG A 280 4.15 14.55 24.20
N VAL A 281 4.73 13.43 23.80
CA VAL A 281 5.42 13.24 22.52
C VAL A 281 4.95 11.96 21.84
N TYR A 282 5.00 11.91 20.52
CA TYR A 282 4.75 10.69 19.75
C TYR A 282 6.03 9.88 19.70
N VAL A 283 6.01 8.66 20.24
CA VAL A 283 7.21 7.83 20.40
C VAL A 283 7.15 6.69 19.37
N VAL A 284 7.92 6.81 18.31
CA VAL A 284 8.02 5.83 17.22
C VAL A 284 9.26 4.97 17.42
N ASN A 285 9.12 3.65 17.40
CA ASN A 285 10.22 2.70 17.58
C ASN A 285 11.01 2.51 16.26
N SER A 286 12.32 2.28 16.35
CA SER A 286 13.22 2.07 15.19
C SER A 286 12.83 0.89 14.30
N ARG A 287 12.04 -0.08 14.79
CA ARG A 287 11.44 -1.16 13.99
C ARG A 287 10.64 -0.66 12.79
N ILE A 288 10.18 0.60 12.81
CA ILE A 288 9.56 1.20 11.64
C ILE A 288 10.49 1.21 10.42
N LEU A 289 11.81 1.30 10.62
CA LEU A 289 12.83 1.36 9.57
C LEU A 289 13.16 -0.01 8.94
N GLY A 290 12.60 -1.10 9.48
CA GLY A 290 13.03 -2.45 9.12
C GLY A 290 14.33 -2.86 9.81
N ASP A 291 14.70 -4.13 9.63
CA ASP A 291 16.10 -4.60 9.75
C ASP A 291 16.83 -4.34 8.43
#